data_AF-A0A1A3TZN8-F1
#
_entry.id   AF-A0A1A3TZN8-F1
#
_cell.length_a   1.000
_cell.length_b   1.000
_cell.length_c   1.000
_cell.angle_alpha   90.00
_cell.angle_beta   90.00
_cell.angle_gamma   90.00
#
_symmetry.space_group_name_H-M   'P 1'
#
loop_
_entity.id
_entity.type
_entity.pdbx_description
1 polymer ?
#
loop_
_entity_poly.entity_id
_entity_poly.type
_entity_poly.pdbx_seq_one_letter_code
_entity_poly.pdbx_strand_id
1 'polypeptide(L)'
;MYRVFEALDELGSIVEEARGVPMTAGCVVPRGDVLELIDDIRDAIPGELDDAQDVLDARDSVLNEAKEHADSMVSSATAESDSLVSHARAEADRLLADAKGQADRMVAEARGHSERMLGEAREEAARLTATAKREFETATSRAQAECDRLVENGNAAYEKAVQEGIKEQQRLVSQNEVVTSARAEATRLIDSAHAEADRMRGECDIYVDAKLAEFEDFLNGTLRSINRGRHQLRTAAGTHDYATR
;
A
#
# COMPACT_ATOMS: atom_id res chain seq x y z
N MET A 1 -65.58 -5.17 -90.76
CA MET A 1 -66.54 -4.22 -90.14
C MET A 1 -67.27 -3.33 -91.13
N TYR A 2 -66.58 -2.60 -92.01
CA TYR A 2 -67.18 -1.47 -92.74
C TYR A 2 -68.40 -1.81 -93.63
N ARG A 3 -68.38 -2.93 -94.36
CA ARG A 3 -69.40 -3.23 -95.39
C ARG A 3 -70.83 -3.43 -94.85
N VAL A 4 -70.98 -4.02 -93.66
CA VAL A 4 -72.31 -4.18 -93.02
C VAL A 4 -72.90 -2.83 -92.62
N PHE A 5 -72.08 -1.96 -92.02
CA PHE A 5 -72.53 -0.62 -91.63
C PHE A 5 -72.80 0.27 -92.84
N GLU A 6 -71.94 0.22 -93.86
CA GLU A 6 -72.10 0.94 -95.12
C GLU A 6 -73.41 0.54 -95.84
N ALA A 7 -73.70 -0.76 -95.94
CA ALA A 7 -74.96 -1.23 -96.53
C ALA A 7 -76.20 -0.92 -95.67
N LEU A 8 -76.07 -0.88 -94.33
CA LEU A 8 -77.15 -0.44 -93.43
C LEU A 8 -77.45 1.07 -93.56
N ASP A 9 -76.40 1.89 -93.67
CA ASP A 9 -76.52 3.34 -93.84
C ASP A 9 -77.09 3.69 -95.23
N GLU A 10 -76.70 2.96 -96.28
CA GLU A 10 -77.27 3.09 -97.63
C GLU A 10 -78.73 2.63 -97.68
N LEU A 11 -79.07 1.50 -97.04
CA LEU A 11 -80.45 1.02 -96.89
C LEU A 11 -81.32 2.03 -96.13
N GLY A 12 -80.79 2.63 -95.07
CA GLY A 12 -81.43 3.71 -94.32
C GLY A 12 -81.71 4.92 -95.21
N SER A 13 -80.71 5.37 -95.96
CA SER A 13 -80.81 6.49 -96.90
C SER A 13 -81.90 6.28 -97.97
N ILE A 14 -81.96 5.07 -98.56
CA ILE A 14 -83.00 4.71 -99.55
C ILE A 14 -84.40 4.72 -98.94
N VAL A 15 -84.55 4.36 -97.66
CA VAL A 15 -85.82 4.39 -96.94
C VAL A 15 -86.22 5.82 -96.54
N GLU A 16 -85.27 6.68 -96.18
CA GLU A 16 -85.52 8.09 -95.86
C GLU A 16 -85.91 8.93 -97.09
N GLU A 17 -85.32 8.68 -98.27
CA GLU A 17 -85.68 9.35 -99.53
C GLU A 17 -86.91 8.75 -100.23
N ALA A 18 -87.51 7.68 -99.68
CA ALA A 18 -88.57 6.92 -100.31
C ALA A 18 -89.88 7.72 -100.51
N ARG A 19 -90.48 7.59 -101.70
CA ARG A 19 -91.68 8.37 -102.06
C ARG A 19 -92.94 7.82 -101.39
N GLY A 20 -93.54 8.57 -100.46
CA GLY A 20 -94.79 8.21 -99.78
C GLY A 20 -96.00 8.00 -100.71
N VAL A 21 -96.86 7.04 -100.37
CA VAL A 21 -98.10 6.72 -101.10
C VAL A 21 -99.31 7.43 -100.45
N PRO A 22 -100.08 8.27 -101.17
CA PRO A 22 -101.16 9.07 -100.60
C PRO A 22 -102.22 8.25 -99.85
N MET A 23 -102.73 8.80 -98.74
CA MET A 23 -103.73 8.17 -97.86
C MET A 23 -103.28 6.84 -97.21
N THR A 24 -101.98 6.54 -97.18
CA THR A 24 -101.42 5.37 -96.50
C THR A 24 -100.15 5.73 -95.71
N ALA A 25 -99.69 4.82 -94.85
CA ALA A 25 -98.40 4.92 -94.17
C ALA A 25 -97.24 4.25 -94.96
N GLY A 26 -97.46 3.89 -96.24
CA GLY A 26 -96.47 3.20 -97.06
C GLY A 26 -95.60 4.15 -97.89
N CYS A 27 -94.36 3.74 -98.14
CA CYS A 27 -93.45 4.39 -99.08
C CYS A 27 -93.11 3.46 -100.25
N VAL A 28 -92.76 4.04 -101.40
CA VAL A 28 -92.27 3.32 -102.58
C VAL A 28 -90.75 3.38 -102.57
N VAL A 29 -90.13 2.22 -102.37
CA VAL A 29 -88.68 2.01 -102.48
C VAL A 29 -88.30 1.23 -103.74
N PRO A 30 -87.10 1.42 -104.30
CA PRO A 30 -86.53 0.54 -105.32
C PRO A 30 -86.34 -0.87 -104.74
N ARG A 31 -87.24 -1.80 -105.07
CA ARG A 31 -87.24 -3.15 -104.50
C ARG A 31 -85.96 -3.94 -104.83
N GLY A 32 -85.31 -3.68 -105.96
CA GLY A 32 -84.04 -4.34 -106.32
C GLY A 32 -82.95 -3.95 -105.34
N ASP A 33 -82.62 -2.67 -105.34
CA ASP A 33 -81.55 -2.04 -104.57
C ASP A 33 -81.70 -2.33 -103.06
N VAL A 34 -82.92 -2.25 -102.51
CA VAL A 34 -83.24 -2.61 -101.12
C VAL A 34 -83.00 -4.10 -100.81
N LEU A 35 -83.29 -5.00 -101.74
CA LEU A 35 -83.04 -6.44 -101.55
C LEU A 35 -81.55 -6.77 -101.69
N GLU A 36 -80.85 -6.12 -102.62
CA GLU A 36 -79.41 -6.26 -102.82
C GLU A 36 -78.65 -5.86 -101.55
N LEU A 37 -78.96 -4.69 -100.96
CA LEU A 37 -78.37 -4.26 -99.69
C LEU A 37 -78.72 -5.19 -98.51
N ILE A 38 -79.96 -5.70 -98.44
CA ILE A 38 -80.34 -6.68 -97.40
C ILE A 38 -79.58 -8.00 -97.56
N ASP A 39 -79.36 -8.49 -98.78
CA ASP A 39 -78.57 -9.69 -99.02
C ASP A 39 -77.07 -9.44 -98.76
N ASP A 40 -76.53 -8.27 -99.10
CA ASP A 40 -75.14 -7.87 -98.77
C ASP A 40 -74.91 -7.80 -97.24
N ILE A 41 -75.86 -7.22 -96.50
CA ILE A 41 -75.88 -7.22 -95.03
C ILE A 41 -75.96 -8.66 -94.49
N ARG A 42 -76.84 -9.48 -95.05
CA ARG A 42 -77.10 -10.86 -94.61
C ARG A 42 -75.92 -11.79 -94.86
N ASP A 43 -75.17 -11.58 -95.94
CA ASP A 43 -73.98 -12.37 -96.27
C ASP A 43 -72.74 -11.90 -95.48
N ALA A 44 -72.66 -10.61 -95.12
CA ALA A 44 -71.53 -10.06 -94.37
C ALA A 44 -71.68 -10.13 -92.83
N ILE A 45 -72.89 -9.96 -92.27
CA ILE A 45 -73.14 -10.04 -90.80
C ILE A 45 -72.57 -11.32 -90.15
N PRO A 46 -72.75 -12.53 -90.72
CA PRO A 46 -72.25 -13.74 -90.09
C PRO A 46 -70.74 -13.72 -89.86
N GLY A 47 -69.97 -13.23 -90.84
CA GLY A 47 -68.51 -13.12 -90.70
C GLY A 47 -68.09 -12.07 -89.67
N GLU A 48 -68.75 -10.90 -89.64
CA GLU A 48 -68.47 -9.86 -88.64
C GLU A 48 -68.79 -10.30 -87.20
N LEU A 49 -69.80 -11.17 -87.04
CA LEU A 49 -70.17 -11.74 -85.74
C LEU A 49 -69.22 -12.86 -85.31
N ASP A 50 -68.73 -13.66 -86.26
CA ASP A 50 -67.70 -14.68 -86.06
C ASP A 50 -66.37 -14.02 -85.64
N ASP A 51 -65.89 -13.02 -86.39
CA ASP A 51 -64.72 -12.19 -86.06
C ASP A 51 -64.84 -11.56 -84.65
N ALA A 52 -66.03 -11.07 -84.29
CA ALA A 52 -66.27 -10.50 -82.96
C ALA A 52 -66.27 -11.55 -81.84
N GLN A 53 -66.76 -12.78 -82.11
CA GLN A 53 -66.72 -13.89 -81.17
C GLN A 53 -65.28 -14.40 -80.98
N ASP A 54 -64.50 -14.53 -82.06
CA ASP A 54 -63.08 -14.88 -82.02
C ASP A 54 -62.26 -13.92 -81.14
N VAL A 55 -62.54 -12.61 -81.21
CA VAL A 55 -61.91 -11.60 -80.34
C VAL A 55 -62.33 -11.75 -78.87
N LEU A 56 -63.58 -12.13 -78.59
CA LEU A 56 -64.05 -12.40 -77.22
C LEU A 56 -63.41 -13.66 -76.64
N ASP A 57 -63.32 -14.73 -77.43
CA ASP A 57 -62.73 -16.01 -77.04
C ASP A 57 -61.21 -15.86 -76.84
N ALA A 58 -60.53 -15.13 -77.73
CA ALA A 58 -59.12 -14.78 -77.57
C ALA A 58 -58.87 -13.93 -76.31
N ARG A 59 -59.74 -12.95 -76.02
CA ARG A 59 -59.67 -12.17 -74.77
C ARG A 59 -59.80 -13.07 -73.55
N ASP A 60 -60.78 -13.97 -73.54
CA ASP A 60 -61.05 -14.82 -72.37
C ASP A 60 -59.97 -15.89 -72.17
N SER A 61 -59.39 -16.40 -73.26
CA SER A 61 -58.17 -17.22 -73.23
C SER A 61 -57.01 -16.46 -72.55
N VAL A 62 -56.67 -15.26 -73.04
CA VAL A 62 -55.59 -14.43 -72.47
C VAL A 62 -55.86 -14.04 -71.02
N LEU A 63 -57.10 -13.72 -70.65
CA LEU A 63 -57.46 -13.40 -69.27
C LEU A 63 -57.36 -14.61 -68.33
N ASN A 64 -57.61 -15.83 -68.81
CA ASN A 64 -57.46 -17.04 -68.00
C ASN A 64 -55.99 -17.43 -67.87
N GLU A 65 -55.22 -17.42 -68.97
CA GLU A 65 -53.78 -17.67 -68.94
C GLU A 65 -53.06 -16.66 -68.02
N ALA A 66 -53.39 -15.37 -68.11
CA ALA A 66 -52.82 -14.34 -67.23
C ALA A 66 -53.17 -14.54 -65.74
N LYS A 67 -54.37 -15.03 -65.42
CA LYS A 67 -54.75 -15.38 -64.03
C LYS A 67 -53.99 -16.60 -63.54
N GLU A 68 -53.96 -17.69 -64.30
CA GLU A 68 -53.23 -18.91 -63.94
C GLU A 68 -51.73 -18.62 -63.74
N HIS A 69 -51.15 -17.77 -64.59
CA HIS A 69 -49.76 -17.34 -64.45
C HIS A 69 -49.55 -16.47 -63.21
N ALA A 70 -50.47 -15.53 -62.91
CA ALA A 70 -50.41 -14.71 -61.71
C ALA A 70 -50.53 -15.55 -60.42
N ASP A 71 -51.50 -16.48 -60.36
CA ASP A 71 -51.71 -17.37 -59.22
C ASP A 71 -50.51 -18.30 -59.01
N SER A 72 -49.94 -18.83 -60.10
CA SER A 72 -48.72 -19.64 -60.08
C SER A 72 -47.50 -18.84 -59.58
N MET A 73 -47.32 -17.60 -60.04
CA MET A 73 -46.25 -16.71 -59.56
C MET A 73 -46.41 -16.38 -58.07
N VAL A 74 -47.61 -16.02 -57.62
CA VAL A 74 -47.89 -15.70 -56.21
C VAL A 74 -47.69 -16.91 -55.32
N SER A 75 -48.16 -18.10 -55.73
CA SER A 75 -47.94 -19.36 -55.01
C SER A 75 -46.46 -19.69 -54.88
N SER A 76 -45.70 -19.60 -55.99
CA SER A 76 -44.26 -19.89 -56.02
C SER A 76 -43.47 -18.90 -55.14
N ALA A 77 -43.73 -17.60 -55.28
CA ALA A 77 -43.08 -16.56 -54.48
C ALA A 77 -43.40 -16.69 -52.97
N THR A 78 -44.61 -17.11 -52.62
CA THR A 78 -45.00 -17.36 -51.23
C THR A 78 -44.25 -18.57 -50.66
N ALA A 79 -44.18 -19.68 -51.42
CA ALA A 79 -43.44 -20.88 -51.02
C ALA A 79 -41.92 -20.63 -50.88
N GLU A 80 -41.33 -19.84 -51.78
CA GLU A 80 -39.93 -19.41 -51.66
C GLU A 80 -39.70 -18.50 -50.45
N SER A 81 -40.61 -17.57 -50.18
CA SER A 81 -40.55 -16.68 -49.02
C SER A 81 -40.63 -17.45 -47.70
N ASP A 82 -41.58 -18.38 -47.56
CA ASP A 82 -41.71 -19.22 -46.36
C ASP A 82 -40.48 -20.11 -46.15
N SER A 83 -39.93 -20.67 -47.24
CA SER A 83 -38.68 -21.45 -47.21
C SER A 83 -37.49 -20.62 -46.74
N LEU A 84 -37.33 -19.40 -47.30
CA LEU A 84 -36.25 -18.48 -46.95
C LEU A 84 -36.34 -18.03 -45.48
N VAL A 85 -37.55 -17.67 -45.01
CA VAL A 85 -37.79 -17.27 -43.61
C VAL A 85 -37.54 -18.44 -42.66
N SER A 86 -37.95 -19.65 -43.03
CA SER A 86 -37.66 -20.87 -42.25
C SER A 86 -36.16 -21.14 -42.15
N HIS A 87 -35.44 -21.04 -43.27
CA HIS A 87 -33.99 -21.24 -43.32
C HIS A 87 -33.24 -20.19 -42.47
N ALA A 88 -33.56 -18.91 -42.65
CA ALA A 88 -32.93 -17.81 -41.91
C ALA A 88 -33.18 -17.90 -40.39
N ARG A 89 -34.37 -18.34 -39.96
CA ARG A 89 -34.66 -18.61 -38.54
C ARG A 89 -33.81 -19.77 -38.00
N ALA A 90 -33.75 -20.89 -38.73
CA ALA A 90 -32.96 -22.05 -38.32
C ALA A 90 -31.44 -21.75 -38.27
N GLU A 91 -30.94 -20.88 -39.16
CA GLU A 91 -29.56 -20.40 -39.12
C GLU A 91 -29.31 -19.46 -37.94
N ALA A 92 -30.20 -18.50 -37.69
CA ALA A 92 -30.12 -17.60 -36.54
C ALA A 92 -30.13 -18.35 -35.20
N ASP A 93 -31.00 -19.36 -35.05
CA ASP A 93 -31.06 -20.20 -33.84
C ASP A 93 -29.75 -20.99 -33.62
N ARG A 94 -29.14 -21.52 -34.69
CA ARG A 94 -27.83 -22.19 -34.62
C ARG A 94 -26.73 -21.21 -34.21
N LEU A 95 -26.64 -20.05 -34.85
CA LEU A 95 -25.64 -19.02 -34.53
C LEU A 95 -25.77 -18.55 -33.07
N LEU A 96 -27.00 -18.38 -32.58
CA LEU A 96 -27.25 -18.02 -31.18
C LEU A 96 -26.88 -19.14 -30.20
N ALA A 97 -27.09 -20.41 -30.56
CA ALA A 97 -26.68 -21.55 -29.75
C ALA A 97 -25.15 -21.68 -29.68
N ASP A 98 -24.46 -21.57 -30.81
CA ASP A 98 -23.00 -21.64 -30.89
C ASP A 98 -22.34 -20.46 -30.15
N ALA A 99 -22.86 -19.24 -30.33
CA ALA A 99 -22.37 -18.05 -29.64
C ALA A 99 -22.55 -18.15 -28.11
N LYS A 100 -23.69 -18.67 -27.63
CA LYS A 100 -23.91 -18.96 -26.20
C LYS A 100 -22.92 -20.00 -25.70
N GLY A 101 -22.77 -21.13 -26.41
CA GLY A 101 -21.82 -22.18 -26.04
C GLY A 101 -20.37 -21.69 -26.00
N GLN A 102 -19.98 -20.78 -26.90
CA GLN A 102 -18.66 -20.13 -26.87
C GLN A 102 -18.50 -19.17 -25.68
N ALA A 103 -19.52 -18.36 -25.39
CA ALA A 103 -19.53 -17.46 -24.24
C ALA A 103 -19.43 -18.24 -22.92
N ASP A 104 -20.19 -19.33 -22.77
CA ASP A 104 -20.16 -20.19 -21.58
C ASP A 104 -18.77 -20.82 -21.37
N ARG A 105 -18.13 -21.32 -22.44
CA ARG A 105 -16.74 -21.82 -22.40
C ARG A 105 -15.76 -20.73 -21.96
N MET A 106 -15.81 -19.55 -22.58
CA MET A 106 -14.94 -18.43 -22.25
C MET A 106 -15.11 -17.97 -20.79
N VAL A 107 -16.34 -17.93 -20.27
CA VAL A 107 -16.62 -17.59 -18.87
C VAL A 107 -16.12 -18.67 -17.92
N ALA A 108 -16.25 -19.96 -18.26
CA ALA A 108 -15.72 -21.06 -17.46
C ALA A 108 -14.18 -21.03 -17.40
N GLU A 109 -13.52 -20.82 -18.54
CA GLU A 109 -12.05 -20.69 -18.64
C GLU A 109 -11.53 -19.48 -17.86
N ALA A 110 -12.17 -18.32 -18.00
CA ALA A 110 -11.81 -17.10 -17.27
C ALA A 110 -11.98 -17.26 -15.75
N ARG A 111 -13.04 -17.94 -15.30
CA ARG A 111 -13.23 -18.27 -13.87
C ARG A 111 -12.15 -19.21 -13.37
N GLY A 112 -11.90 -20.32 -14.07
CA GLY A 112 -10.86 -21.29 -13.68
C GLY A 112 -9.44 -20.73 -13.73
N HIS A 113 -9.14 -19.77 -14.61
CA HIS A 113 -7.88 -19.03 -14.59
C HIS A 113 -7.79 -18.09 -13.37
N SER A 114 -8.87 -17.35 -13.08
CA SER A 114 -8.94 -16.45 -11.93
C SER A 114 -8.82 -17.19 -10.59
N GLU A 115 -9.45 -18.36 -10.48
CA GLU A 115 -9.36 -19.22 -9.29
C GLU A 115 -7.94 -19.74 -9.07
N ARG A 116 -7.23 -20.15 -10.13
CA ARG A 116 -5.80 -20.52 -10.05
C ARG A 116 -4.92 -19.36 -9.59
N MET A 117 -5.06 -18.18 -10.21
CA MET A 117 -4.30 -16.99 -9.81
C MET A 117 -4.56 -16.59 -8.35
N LEU A 118 -5.81 -16.67 -7.89
CA LEU A 118 -6.16 -16.42 -6.49
C LEU A 118 -5.62 -17.50 -5.54
N GLY A 119 -5.53 -18.76 -5.98
CA GLY A 119 -4.88 -19.83 -5.22
C GLY A 119 -3.38 -19.58 -5.07
N GLU A 120 -2.68 -19.37 -6.19
CA GLU A 120 -1.24 -19.09 -6.26
C GLU A 120 -0.86 -17.88 -5.39
N ALA A 121 -1.60 -16.76 -5.53
CA ALA A 121 -1.37 -15.55 -4.74
C ALA A 121 -1.62 -15.75 -3.23
N ARG A 122 -2.62 -16.56 -2.84
CA ARG A 122 -2.88 -16.89 -1.43
C ARG A 122 -1.77 -17.76 -0.84
N GLU A 123 -1.28 -18.74 -1.59
CA GLU A 123 -0.14 -19.54 -1.15
C GLU A 123 1.13 -18.69 -1.01
N GLU A 124 1.39 -17.78 -1.96
CA GLU A 124 2.54 -16.89 -1.89
C GLU A 124 2.45 -15.94 -0.68
N ALA A 125 1.28 -15.33 -0.45
CA ALA A 125 1.04 -14.51 0.75
C ALA A 125 1.22 -15.30 2.05
N ALA A 126 0.78 -16.57 2.09
CA ALA A 126 1.00 -17.45 3.24
C ALA A 126 2.49 -17.79 3.43
N ARG A 127 3.22 -18.09 2.35
CA ARG A 127 4.68 -18.32 2.37
C ARG A 127 5.43 -17.09 2.88
N LEU A 128 5.14 -15.91 2.35
CA LEU A 128 5.74 -14.65 2.76
C LEU A 128 5.47 -14.35 4.25
N THR A 129 4.23 -14.52 4.70
CA THR A 129 3.83 -14.30 6.11
C THR A 129 4.56 -15.26 7.05
N ALA A 130 4.71 -16.54 6.67
CA ALA A 130 5.44 -17.53 7.44
C ALA A 130 6.94 -17.23 7.53
N THR A 131 7.57 -16.77 6.44
CA THR A 131 8.98 -16.34 6.43
C THR A 131 9.18 -15.10 7.29
N ALA A 132 8.40 -14.04 7.07
CA ALA A 132 8.48 -12.79 7.82
C ALA A 132 8.30 -13.01 9.34
N LYS A 133 7.38 -13.90 9.73
CA LYS A 133 7.20 -14.28 11.14
C LYS A 133 8.45 -14.94 11.74
N ARG A 134 9.07 -15.90 11.04
CA ARG A 134 10.30 -16.57 11.50
C ARG A 134 11.49 -15.62 11.60
N GLU A 135 11.64 -14.71 10.64
CA GLU A 135 12.68 -13.68 10.66
C GLU A 135 12.48 -12.72 11.83
N PHE A 136 11.24 -12.27 12.06
CA PHE A 136 10.88 -11.44 13.21
C PHE A 136 11.14 -12.13 14.55
N GLU A 137 10.73 -13.39 14.71
CA GLU A 137 11.00 -14.20 15.92
C GLU A 137 12.51 -14.37 16.15
N THR A 138 13.29 -14.61 15.09
CA THR A 138 14.75 -14.75 15.16
C THR A 138 15.43 -13.43 15.54
N ALA A 139 15.05 -12.33 14.90
CA ALA A 139 15.60 -10.99 15.18
C ALA A 139 15.26 -10.53 16.61
N THR A 140 14.02 -10.74 17.05
CA THR A 140 13.57 -10.41 18.41
C THR A 140 14.31 -11.24 19.46
N SER A 141 14.46 -12.55 19.24
CA SER A 141 15.20 -13.44 20.15
C SER A 141 16.67 -13.05 20.26
N ARG A 142 17.30 -12.66 19.14
CA ARG A 142 18.67 -12.15 19.13
C ARG A 142 18.81 -10.83 19.87
N ALA A 143 17.91 -9.88 19.62
CA ALA A 143 17.90 -8.58 20.29
C ALA A 143 17.72 -8.73 21.81
N GLN A 144 16.80 -9.58 22.25
CA GLN A 144 16.60 -9.87 23.68
C GLN A 144 17.87 -10.45 24.31
N ALA A 145 18.47 -11.48 23.69
CA ALA A 145 19.72 -12.08 24.19
C ALA A 145 20.91 -11.10 24.21
N GLU A 146 20.92 -10.09 23.33
CA GLU A 146 21.91 -9.02 23.33
C GLU A 146 21.64 -8.00 24.45
N CYS A 147 20.38 -7.60 24.66
CA CYS A 147 19.97 -6.77 25.79
C CYS A 147 20.30 -7.43 27.15
N ASP A 148 19.97 -8.71 27.32
CA ASP A 148 20.25 -9.45 28.56
C ASP A 148 21.75 -9.47 28.86
N ARG A 149 22.60 -9.72 27.85
CA ARG A 149 24.06 -9.67 27.97
C ARG A 149 24.57 -8.27 28.28
N LEU A 150 24.00 -7.21 27.71
CA LEU A 150 24.40 -5.84 28.00
C LEU A 150 24.05 -5.45 29.45
N VAL A 151 22.90 -5.89 29.95
CA VAL A 151 22.50 -5.71 31.36
C VAL A 151 23.42 -6.50 32.29
N GLU A 152 23.71 -7.77 32.01
CA GLU A 152 24.62 -8.59 32.81
C GLU A 152 26.03 -7.99 32.87
N ASN A 153 26.61 -7.62 31.72
CA ASN A 153 27.92 -6.96 31.65
C ASN A 153 27.93 -5.59 32.36
N GLY A 154 26.85 -4.80 32.20
CA GLY A 154 26.69 -3.51 32.85
C GLY A 154 26.64 -3.64 34.38
N ASN A 155 25.87 -4.61 34.89
CA ASN A 155 25.78 -4.91 36.32
C ASN A 155 27.13 -5.41 36.87
N ALA A 156 27.83 -6.30 36.17
CA ALA A 156 29.14 -6.78 36.58
C ALA A 156 30.20 -5.66 36.61
N ALA A 157 30.18 -4.76 35.63
CA ALA A 157 31.05 -3.58 35.60
C ALA A 157 30.71 -2.57 36.71
N TYR A 158 29.41 -2.35 36.98
CA TYR A 158 28.93 -1.50 38.05
C TYR A 158 29.34 -2.03 39.43
N GLU A 159 29.08 -3.31 39.71
CA GLU A 159 29.48 -3.98 40.95
C GLU A 159 31.00 -3.86 41.16
N LYS A 160 31.80 -4.14 40.13
CA LYS A 160 33.25 -3.98 40.18
C LYS A 160 33.66 -2.53 40.51
N ALA A 161 33.06 -1.54 39.87
CA ALA A 161 33.36 -0.13 40.13
C ALA A 161 32.97 0.30 41.55
N VAL A 162 31.85 -0.20 42.08
CA VAL A 162 31.44 0.01 43.49
C VAL A 162 32.45 -0.61 44.44
N GLN A 163 32.88 -1.86 44.20
CA GLN A 163 33.89 -2.54 45.03
C GLN A 163 35.26 -1.85 45.00
N GLU A 164 35.68 -1.32 43.83
CA GLU A 164 36.90 -0.52 43.70
C GLU A 164 36.77 0.83 44.43
N GLY A 165 35.62 1.50 44.32
CA GLY A 165 35.32 2.73 45.04
C GLY A 165 35.31 2.56 46.57
N ILE A 166 34.73 1.47 47.09
CA ILE A 166 34.73 1.14 48.53
C ILE A 166 36.16 0.90 49.03
N LYS A 167 36.99 0.14 48.28
CA LYS A 167 38.40 -0.10 48.65
C LYS A 167 39.20 1.20 48.69
N GLU A 168 39.00 2.08 47.71
CA GLU A 168 39.68 3.37 47.66
C GLU A 168 39.20 4.31 48.79
N GLN A 169 37.89 4.33 49.09
CA GLN A 169 37.35 5.04 50.24
C GLN A 169 37.97 4.55 51.56
N GLN A 170 38.05 3.24 51.78
CA GLN A 170 38.69 2.64 52.96
C GLN A 170 40.17 3.03 53.06
N ARG A 171 40.90 3.00 51.93
CA ARG A 171 42.30 3.43 51.85
C ARG A 171 42.48 4.89 52.27
N LEU A 172 41.62 5.79 51.77
CA LEU A 172 41.66 7.22 52.09
C LEU A 172 41.28 7.51 53.55
N VAL A 173 40.29 6.82 54.10
CA VAL A 173 39.92 6.93 55.53
C VAL A 173 41.08 6.49 56.42
N SER A 174 41.67 5.32 56.17
CA SER A 174 42.82 4.83 56.94
C SER A 174 44.03 5.78 56.87
N GLN A 175 44.32 6.37 55.71
CA GLN A 175 45.36 7.39 55.58
C GLN A 175 45.05 8.66 56.38
N ASN A 176 43.78 9.09 56.42
CA ASN A 176 43.36 10.25 57.20
C ASN A 176 43.44 10.01 58.72
N GLU A 177 43.07 8.80 59.19
CA GLU A 177 43.20 8.38 60.59
C GLU A 177 44.67 8.39 61.04
N VAL A 178 45.59 7.84 60.21
CA VAL A 178 47.03 7.86 60.49
C VAL A 178 47.56 9.30 60.59
N VAL A 179 47.17 10.19 59.65
CA VAL A 179 47.56 11.60 59.71
C VAL A 179 47.01 12.30 60.95
N THR A 180 45.77 11.99 61.35
CA THR A 180 45.13 12.57 62.54
C THR A 180 45.80 12.10 63.82
N SER A 181 46.09 10.80 63.94
CA SER A 181 46.79 10.21 65.08
C SER A 181 48.23 10.72 65.19
N ALA A 182 48.96 10.79 64.07
CA ALA A 182 50.33 11.33 64.02
C ALA A 182 50.38 12.82 64.41
N ARG A 183 49.38 13.62 64.00
CA ARG A 183 49.25 15.02 64.44
C ARG A 183 49.00 15.12 65.94
N ALA A 184 48.07 14.32 66.48
CA ALA A 184 47.78 14.31 67.91
C ALA A 184 49.02 13.91 68.75
N GLU A 185 49.78 12.92 68.30
CA GLU A 185 51.01 12.48 68.97
C GLU A 185 52.14 13.51 68.84
N ALA A 186 52.29 14.16 67.67
CA ALA A 186 53.24 15.25 67.50
C ALA A 186 52.94 16.43 68.44
N THR A 187 51.67 16.79 68.64
CA THR A 187 51.27 17.80 69.64
C THR A 187 51.66 17.37 71.05
N ARG A 188 51.35 16.13 71.48
CA ARG A 188 51.77 15.60 72.80
C ARG A 188 53.29 15.60 72.99
N LEU A 189 54.05 15.26 71.96
CA LEU A 189 55.51 15.25 72.00
C LEU A 189 56.07 16.68 72.15
N ILE A 190 55.49 17.66 71.45
CA ILE A 190 55.86 19.08 71.62
C ILE A 190 55.51 19.57 73.02
N ASP A 191 54.30 19.29 73.51
CA ASP A 191 53.86 19.72 74.84
C ASP A 191 54.72 19.11 75.96
N SER A 192 55.04 17.81 75.86
CA SER A 192 55.91 17.13 76.82
C SER A 192 57.37 17.56 76.72
N ALA A 193 57.89 17.85 75.52
CA ALA A 193 59.23 18.40 75.34
C ALA A 193 59.35 19.84 75.88
N HIS A 194 58.33 20.68 75.73
CA HIS A 194 58.28 21.99 76.38
C HIS A 194 58.25 21.86 77.91
N ALA A 195 57.39 20.99 78.46
CA ALA A 195 57.33 20.74 79.90
C ALA A 195 58.66 20.20 80.46
N GLU A 196 59.37 19.35 79.72
CA GLU A 196 60.69 18.84 80.10
C GLU A 196 61.79 19.89 79.97
N ALA A 197 61.75 20.75 78.93
CA ALA A 197 62.69 21.86 78.78
C ALA A 197 62.52 22.90 79.90
N ASP A 198 61.29 23.17 80.32
CA ASP A 198 61.00 24.07 81.44
C ASP A 198 61.41 23.43 82.78
N ARG A 199 61.24 22.11 82.97
CA ARG A 199 61.82 21.36 84.11
C ARG A 199 63.34 21.46 84.13
N MET A 200 64.01 21.12 83.03
CA MET A 200 65.48 21.17 82.94
C MET A 200 66.03 22.59 83.16
N ARG A 201 65.33 23.66 82.72
CA ARG A 201 65.72 25.03 83.09
C ARG A 201 65.62 25.25 84.59
N GLY A 202 64.49 24.89 85.22
CA GLY A 202 64.33 24.99 86.67
C GLY A 202 65.39 24.20 87.46
N GLU A 203 65.72 22.98 87.04
CA GLU A 203 66.78 22.16 87.65
C GLU A 203 68.18 22.77 87.44
N CYS A 204 68.48 23.30 86.24
CA CYS A 204 69.71 24.04 85.97
C CYS A 204 69.82 25.29 86.84
N ASP A 205 68.75 26.08 86.98
CA ASP A 205 68.73 27.29 87.80
C ASP A 205 68.98 26.94 89.28
N ILE A 206 68.33 25.90 89.81
CA ILE A 206 68.57 25.37 91.16
C ILE A 206 70.03 24.88 91.33
N TYR A 207 70.59 24.18 90.33
CA TYR A 207 71.95 23.68 90.39
C TYR A 207 73.00 24.81 90.34
N VAL A 208 72.77 25.83 89.51
CA VAL A 208 73.62 27.02 89.43
C VAL A 208 73.60 27.79 90.75
N ASP A 209 72.42 28.01 91.33
CA ASP A 209 72.27 28.66 92.64
C ASP A 209 73.02 27.88 93.74
N ALA A 210 72.82 26.56 93.81
CA ALA A 210 73.52 25.70 94.76
C ALA A 210 75.06 25.72 94.59
N LYS A 211 75.58 25.77 93.35
CA LYS A 211 77.02 25.86 93.10
C LYS A 211 77.61 27.24 93.36
N LEU A 212 76.83 28.32 93.16
CA LEU A 212 77.22 29.66 93.58
C LEU A 212 77.29 29.76 95.10
N ALA A 213 76.34 29.15 95.83
CA ALA A 213 76.37 29.07 97.30
C ALA A 213 77.58 28.26 97.83
N GLU A 214 77.87 27.08 97.26
CA GLU A 214 79.09 26.32 97.60
C GLU A 214 80.39 27.13 97.32
N PHE A 215 80.41 27.90 96.24
CA PHE A 215 81.56 28.74 95.88
C PHE A 215 81.73 29.94 96.82
N GLU A 216 80.63 30.56 97.25
CA GLU A 216 80.62 31.58 98.31
C GLU A 216 81.18 31.01 99.63
N ASP A 217 80.74 29.83 100.04
CA ASP A 217 81.24 29.15 101.23
C ASP A 217 82.75 28.82 101.12
N PHE A 218 83.20 28.37 99.96
CA PHE A 218 84.62 28.10 99.69
C PHE A 218 85.46 29.38 99.81
N LEU A 219 85.04 30.49 99.18
CA LEU A 219 85.72 31.79 99.30
C LEU A 219 85.74 32.31 100.75
N ASN A 220 84.63 32.18 101.48
CA ASN A 220 84.54 32.49 102.91
C ASN A 220 85.47 31.59 103.76
N GLY A 221 85.67 30.34 103.37
CA GLY A 221 86.65 29.42 103.96
C GLY A 221 88.09 29.87 103.70
N THR A 222 88.41 30.23 102.47
CA THR A 222 89.74 30.73 102.06
C THR A 222 90.09 32.04 102.75
N LEU A 223 89.15 33.01 102.85
CA LEU A 223 89.33 34.24 103.62
C LEU A 223 89.61 33.98 105.11
N ARG A 224 88.93 33.00 105.71
CA ARG A 224 89.21 32.54 107.09
C ARG A 224 90.56 31.84 107.23
N SER A 225 91.08 31.22 106.17
CA SER A 225 92.44 30.64 106.13
C SER A 225 93.51 31.74 106.06
N ILE A 226 93.37 32.70 105.12
CA ILE A 226 94.29 33.84 104.96
C ILE A 226 94.38 34.68 106.24
N ASN A 227 93.24 34.94 106.91
CA ASN A 227 93.26 35.64 108.19
C ASN A 227 93.98 34.85 109.30
N ARG A 228 93.87 33.51 109.34
CA ARG A 228 94.64 32.68 110.29
C ARG A 228 96.13 32.68 109.98
N GLY A 229 96.54 32.58 108.72
CA GLY A 229 97.95 32.70 108.31
C GLY A 229 98.56 34.07 108.67
N ARG A 230 97.80 35.16 108.43
CA ARG A 230 98.17 36.52 108.90
C ARG A 230 98.28 36.62 110.42
N HIS A 231 97.51 35.85 111.18
CA HIS A 231 97.59 35.85 112.63
C HIS A 231 98.81 35.07 113.14
N GLN A 232 99.12 33.91 112.55
CA GLN A 232 100.31 33.10 112.90
C GLN A 232 101.63 33.82 112.58
N LEU A 233 101.72 34.54 111.46
CA LEU A 233 102.86 35.41 111.15
C LEU A 233 103.05 36.56 112.16
N ARG A 234 102.05 36.82 113.02
CA ARG A 234 102.10 37.87 114.05
C ARG A 234 102.36 37.33 115.47
N THR A 235 102.45 36.02 115.66
CA THR A 235 102.73 35.37 116.96
C THR A 235 104.00 34.52 117.01
N ALA A 236 104.62 34.21 115.87
CA ALA A 236 105.84 33.39 115.81
C ALA A 236 107.17 34.15 116.14
N ALA A 237 107.10 35.31 116.79
CA ALA A 237 108.27 36.15 117.10
C ALA A 237 108.64 36.10 118.59
N GLY A 238 109.37 35.03 118.98
CA GLY A 238 109.95 34.80 120.32
C GLY A 238 109.11 33.87 121.22
N THR A 239 109.63 32.84 121.91
CA THR A 239 111.01 32.31 122.17
C THR A 239 110.88 30.83 122.66
N HIS A 240 111.84 29.90 122.62
CA HIS A 240 113.26 29.87 122.20
C HIS A 240 113.77 28.40 122.04
N ASP A 241 114.85 28.21 121.27
CA ASP A 241 115.93 27.20 121.42
C ASP A 241 115.69 25.67 121.20
N TYR A 242 116.80 24.90 121.16
CA TYR A 242 117.00 23.53 120.64
C TYR A 242 116.22 22.33 121.27
N ALA A 243 116.24 21.21 120.51
CA ALA A 243 115.82 19.82 120.80
C ALA A 243 114.33 19.47 120.53
N THR A 244 113.95 18.31 119.97
CA THR A 244 114.60 16.98 119.98
C THR A 244 114.25 16.12 118.75
N ARG A 245 115.24 15.34 118.26
CA ARG A 245 115.18 14.18 117.31
C ARG A 245 114.51 14.35 115.94
#